data_AF-A0A084JBN5-F1
#
_entry.id   AF-A0A084JBN5-F1
#
_cell.length_a   1.000
_cell.length_b   1.000
_cell.length_c   1.000
_cell.angle_alpha   90.00
_cell.angle_beta   90.00
_cell.angle_gamma   90.00
#
_symmetry.space_group_name_H-M   'P 1'
#
loop_
_entity.id
_entity.type
_entity.pdbx_description
1 polymer ?
#
loop_
_entity_poly.entity_id
_entity_poly.type
_entity_poly.pdbx_seq_one_letter_code
_entity_poly.pdbx_strand_id
1 'polypeptide(L)'
;MKVLELLDYLQQTIDMSPKNLVGKVSINKKEVLRTLNEMRKLLPDEFEEAKNLMNRKEIILDEARSEAERIIQDSRKRAQQEYENCDVLVAAKKEAEEILESANEEAKKIKGEANKQAKDLKFGVMNYADSTLSNLQKDIDIIGEESLKVIQNEMEEMLVKLYKEISSTTSKVRENIKELGND
;
A
#
# COMPACT_ATOMS: atom_id res chain seq x y z
N MET A 1 41.27 29.30 -52.32
CA MET A 1 40.77 29.25 -53.72
C MET A 1 41.82 29.67 -54.75
N LYS A 2 42.95 30.26 -54.32
CA LYS A 2 44.00 30.75 -55.20
C LYS A 2 44.72 29.61 -55.96
N VAL A 3 44.73 28.41 -55.39
CA VAL A 3 45.28 27.21 -56.05
C VAL A 3 44.39 26.73 -57.20
N LEU A 4 43.05 26.76 -57.04
CA LEU A 4 42.12 26.39 -58.10
C LEU A 4 42.22 27.36 -59.28
N GLU A 5 42.34 28.66 -59.00
CA GLU A 5 42.59 29.67 -60.03
C GLU A 5 43.91 29.43 -60.79
N LEU A 6 44.97 29.00 -60.10
CA LEU A 6 46.25 28.63 -60.74
C LEU A 6 46.15 27.34 -61.55
N LEU A 7 45.32 26.38 -61.11
CA LEU A 7 45.02 25.15 -61.84
C LEU A 7 44.26 25.48 -63.14
N ASP A 8 43.23 26.31 -63.04
CA ASP A 8 42.42 26.78 -64.18
C ASP A 8 43.29 27.58 -65.16
N TYR A 9 44.17 28.45 -64.65
CA TYR A 9 45.16 29.18 -65.45
C TYR A 9 46.11 28.23 -66.18
N LEU A 10 46.61 27.20 -65.50
CA LEU A 10 47.49 26.20 -66.10
C LEU A 10 46.76 25.42 -67.20
N GLN A 11 45.51 25.02 -66.96
CA GLN A 11 44.67 24.34 -67.94
C GLN A 11 44.43 25.22 -69.17
N GLN A 12 44.04 26.48 -68.96
CA GLN A 12 43.84 27.45 -70.03
C GLN A 12 45.11 27.70 -70.84
N THR A 13 46.27 27.78 -70.18
CA THR A 13 47.58 27.95 -70.84
C THR A 13 47.89 26.76 -71.76
N ILE A 14 47.56 25.53 -71.34
CA ILE A 14 47.75 24.31 -72.13
C ILE A 14 46.76 24.29 -73.31
N ASP A 15 45.51 24.68 -73.11
CA ASP A 15 44.48 24.67 -74.16
C ASP A 15 44.73 25.71 -75.25
N MET A 16 45.28 26.88 -74.89
CA MET A 16 45.61 27.96 -75.83
C MET A 16 46.95 27.75 -76.56
N SER A 17 47.76 26.79 -76.14
CA SER A 17 49.08 26.55 -76.72
C SER A 17 48.98 25.82 -78.08
N PRO A 18 49.84 26.17 -79.07
CA PRO A 18 49.75 25.61 -80.42
C PRO A 18 50.03 24.10 -80.43
N LYS A 19 49.13 23.35 -81.06
CA LYS A 19 49.21 21.89 -81.25
C LYS A 19 49.92 21.57 -82.57
N ASN A 20 50.84 20.63 -82.56
CA ASN A 20 51.42 20.09 -83.79
C ASN A 20 50.56 18.96 -84.38
N LEU A 21 50.88 18.53 -85.60
CA LEU A 21 50.14 17.50 -86.36
C LEU A 21 50.05 16.12 -85.66
N VAL A 22 50.86 15.88 -84.63
CA VAL A 22 50.88 14.62 -83.84
C VAL A 22 50.21 14.82 -82.47
N GLY A 23 49.50 15.93 -82.27
CA GLY A 23 48.79 16.25 -81.03
C GLY A 23 49.67 16.73 -79.87
N LYS A 24 50.96 17.00 -80.09
CA LYS A 24 51.84 17.56 -79.04
C LYS A 24 51.63 19.06 -78.92
N VAL A 25 51.49 19.54 -77.68
CA VAL A 25 51.37 20.96 -77.34
C VAL A 25 52.75 21.52 -77.01
N SER A 26 53.13 22.64 -77.61
CA SER A 26 54.36 23.36 -77.24
C SER A 26 54.03 24.40 -76.17
N ILE A 27 54.56 24.21 -74.96
CA ILE A 27 54.28 25.06 -73.79
C ILE A 27 55.51 25.84 -73.34
N ASN A 28 55.28 27.03 -72.78
CA ASN A 28 56.34 27.79 -72.12
C ASN A 28 56.71 27.13 -70.79
N LYS A 29 57.80 26.36 -70.81
CA LYS A 29 58.32 25.66 -69.63
C LYS A 29 58.52 26.58 -68.42
N LYS A 30 58.98 27.82 -68.61
CA LYS A 30 59.26 28.76 -67.51
C LYS A 30 57.98 29.21 -66.82
N GLU A 31 56.93 29.44 -67.60
CA GLU A 31 55.63 29.88 -67.11
C GLU A 31 54.90 28.74 -66.37
N VAL A 32 54.83 27.56 -66.97
CA VAL A 32 54.21 26.37 -66.35
C VAL A 32 54.91 25.99 -65.05
N LEU A 33 56.25 25.99 -65.03
CA LEU A 33 57.00 25.71 -63.80
C LEU A 33 56.80 26.80 -62.73
N ARG A 34 56.58 28.06 -63.11
CA ARG A 34 56.26 29.13 -62.17
C ARG A 34 54.90 28.87 -61.51
N THR A 35 53.87 28.59 -62.31
CA THR A 35 52.51 28.29 -61.81
C THR A 35 52.51 27.06 -60.90
N LEU A 36 53.19 25.98 -61.30
CA LEU A 36 53.32 24.77 -60.47
C LEU A 36 54.06 25.03 -59.14
N ASN A 37 55.10 25.86 -59.16
CA ASN A 37 55.81 26.23 -57.92
C ASN A 37 54.96 27.11 -57.01
N GLU A 38 54.13 28.00 -57.57
CA GLU A 38 53.21 28.83 -56.81
C GLU A 38 52.10 27.99 -56.16
N MET A 39 51.51 27.05 -56.91
CA MET A 39 50.59 26.05 -56.36
C MET A 39 51.24 25.23 -55.25
N ARG A 40 52.47 24.75 -55.45
CA ARG A 40 53.20 23.95 -54.44
C ARG A 40 53.48 24.73 -53.15
N LYS A 41 53.60 26.06 -53.21
CA LYS A 41 53.76 26.91 -52.04
C LYS A 41 52.45 27.14 -51.29
N LEU A 42 51.34 27.30 -52.01
CA LEU A 42 50.04 27.63 -51.42
C LEU A 42 49.25 26.41 -50.96
N LEU A 43 49.42 25.26 -51.61
CA LEU A 43 48.70 24.01 -51.30
C LEU A 43 48.85 23.55 -49.84
N PRO A 44 50.06 23.51 -49.24
CA PRO A 44 50.22 23.07 -47.85
C PRO A 44 49.40 23.91 -46.86
N ASP A 45 49.39 25.23 -47.03
CA ASP A 45 48.67 26.16 -46.17
C ASP A 45 47.15 25.97 -46.32
N GLU A 46 46.63 25.86 -47.55
CA GLU A 46 45.21 25.58 -47.80
C GLU A 46 44.76 24.24 -47.19
N PHE A 47 45.60 23.19 -47.23
CA PHE A 47 45.31 21.91 -46.58
C PHE A 47 45.33 22.00 -45.06
N GLU A 48 46.26 22.75 -44.48
CA GLU A 48 46.35 22.94 -43.04
C GLU A 48 45.17 23.77 -42.52
N GLU A 49 44.74 24.79 -43.25
CA GLU A 49 43.51 25.55 -42.97
C GLU A 49 42.27 24.64 -43.00
N ALA A 50 42.13 23.80 -44.04
CA ALA A 50 41.02 22.86 -44.15
C ALA A 50 41.00 21.83 -43.00
N LYS A 51 42.16 21.31 -42.62
CA LYS A 51 42.31 20.39 -41.48
C LYS A 51 41.94 21.08 -40.17
N ASN A 52 42.40 22.31 -39.96
CA ASN A 52 42.06 23.09 -38.78
C ASN A 52 40.56 23.42 -38.70
N LEU A 53 39.92 23.72 -39.84
CA LEU A 53 38.48 23.91 -39.90
C LEU A 53 37.73 22.63 -39.51
N MET A 54 38.16 21.47 -40.02
CA MET A 54 37.55 20.18 -39.68
C MET A 54 37.69 19.88 -38.18
N ASN A 55 38.88 20.10 -37.60
CA ASN A 55 39.09 19.91 -36.16
C ASN A 55 38.20 20.83 -35.32
N ARG A 56 38.09 22.12 -35.69
CA ARG A 56 37.22 23.07 -35.00
C ARG A 56 35.75 22.66 -35.08
N LYS A 57 35.32 22.15 -36.23
CA LYS A 57 33.95 21.63 -36.40
C LYS A 57 33.66 20.47 -35.44
N GLU A 58 34.58 19.50 -35.32
CA GLU A 58 34.39 18.38 -34.39
C GLU A 58 34.34 18.86 -32.94
N ILE A 59 35.21 19.80 -32.55
CA ILE A 59 35.18 20.41 -31.20
C ILE A 59 33.82 21.07 -30.93
N ILE A 60 33.32 21.89 -31.86
CA ILE A 60 32.03 22.58 -31.70
C ILE A 60 30.89 21.56 -31.58
N LEU A 61 30.92 20.47 -32.36
CA LEU A 61 29.90 19.43 -32.31
C LEU A 61 29.91 18.67 -30.98
N ASP A 62 31.08 18.35 -30.45
CA ASP A 62 31.20 17.65 -29.17
C ASP A 62 30.82 18.56 -27.99
N GLU A 63 31.20 19.85 -28.04
CA GLU A 63 30.75 20.85 -27.07
C GLU A 63 29.23 20.99 -27.08
N ALA A 64 28.62 21.10 -28.27
CA ALA A 64 27.17 21.21 -28.42
C ALA A 64 26.44 19.96 -27.90
N ARG A 65 26.99 18.76 -28.15
CA ARG A 65 26.45 17.51 -27.60
C ARG A 65 26.54 17.45 -26.09
N SER A 66 27.69 17.82 -25.52
CA SER A 66 27.90 17.85 -24.08
C SER A 66 26.97 18.85 -23.39
N GLU A 67 26.79 20.03 -23.99
CA GLU A 67 25.87 21.04 -23.47
C GLU A 67 24.41 20.58 -23.55
N ALA A 68 24.00 19.94 -24.66
CA ALA A 68 22.66 19.38 -24.79
C ALA A 68 22.38 18.30 -23.73
N GLU A 69 23.33 17.39 -23.50
CA GLU A 69 23.24 16.36 -22.46
C GLU A 69 23.10 17.02 -21.06
N ARG A 70 23.90 18.05 -20.78
CA ARG A 70 23.84 18.81 -19.53
C ARG A 70 22.48 19.47 -19.33
N ILE A 71 21.95 20.14 -20.36
CA ILE A 71 20.63 20.78 -20.31
C ILE A 71 19.54 19.75 -20.03
N ILE A 72 19.59 18.57 -20.65
CA ILE A 72 18.62 17.50 -20.43
C ILE A 72 18.71 16.98 -18.99
N GLN A 73 19.92 16.73 -18.48
CA GLN A 73 20.14 16.26 -17.11
C GLN A 73 19.65 17.28 -16.07
N ASP A 74 19.98 18.56 -16.25
CA ASP A 74 19.52 19.63 -15.37
C ASP A 74 18.01 19.80 -15.41
N SER A 75 17.40 19.71 -16.59
CA SER A 75 15.95 19.80 -16.75
C SER A 75 15.24 18.64 -16.06
N ARG A 76 15.76 17.41 -16.18
CA ARG A 76 15.25 16.24 -15.46
C ARG A 76 15.37 16.41 -13.95
N LYS A 77 16.50 16.92 -13.48
CA LYS A 77 16.73 17.17 -12.04
C LYS A 77 15.75 18.21 -11.50
N ARG A 78 15.53 19.31 -12.22
CA ARG A 78 14.54 20.34 -11.85
C ARG A 78 13.12 19.77 -11.84
N ALA A 79 12.74 19.03 -12.87
CA ALA A 79 11.42 18.40 -12.93
C ALA A 79 11.18 17.44 -11.76
N GLN A 80 12.19 16.67 -11.36
CA GLN A 80 12.11 15.80 -10.19
C GLN A 80 11.94 16.60 -8.89
N GLN A 81 12.71 17.68 -8.72
CA GLN A 81 12.60 18.55 -7.55
C GLN A 81 11.24 19.26 -7.47
N GLU A 82 10.73 19.76 -8.59
CA GLU A 82 9.39 20.37 -8.68
C GLU A 82 8.28 19.35 -8.39
N TYR A 83 8.44 18.10 -8.80
CA TYR A 83 7.50 17.03 -8.48
C TYR A 83 7.50 16.69 -6.98
N GLU A 84 8.67 16.59 -6.36
CA GLU A 84 8.81 16.33 -4.92
C GLU A 84 8.28 17.49 -4.07
N ASN A 85 8.51 18.73 -4.51
CA ASN A 85 8.06 19.95 -3.85
C ASN A 85 6.68 20.41 -4.33
N CYS A 86 5.99 19.62 -5.15
CA CYS A 86 4.68 20.01 -5.64
C CYS A 86 3.75 20.19 -4.43
N ASP A 87 3.27 21.40 -4.22
CA ASP A 87 2.37 21.73 -3.10
C ASP A 87 1.16 20.79 -3.04
N VAL A 88 0.73 20.28 -4.20
CA VAL A 88 -0.33 19.27 -4.31
C VAL A 88 0.05 17.96 -3.63
N LEU A 89 1.28 17.47 -3.79
CA LEU A 89 1.73 16.23 -3.15
C LEU A 89 1.85 16.41 -1.63
N VAL A 90 2.35 17.56 -1.18
CA VAL A 90 2.44 17.89 0.26
C VAL A 90 1.05 17.99 0.86
N ALA A 91 0.12 18.71 0.21
CA ALA A 91 -1.26 18.82 0.65
C ALA A 91 -1.96 17.46 0.67
N ALA A 92 -1.79 16.64 -0.36
CA ALA A 92 -2.37 15.29 -0.41
C ALA A 92 -1.82 14.37 0.69
N LYS A 93 -0.53 14.45 1.01
CA LYS A 93 0.06 13.71 2.14
C LYS A 93 -0.54 14.15 3.47
N LYS A 94 -0.66 15.46 3.69
CA LYS A 94 -1.27 16.01 4.90
C LYS A 94 -2.73 15.59 5.05
N GLU A 95 -3.52 15.68 3.98
CA GLU A 95 -4.92 15.23 3.96
C GLU A 95 -5.02 13.73 4.26
N ALA A 96 -4.13 12.91 3.68
CA ALA A 96 -4.09 11.48 3.98
C ALA A 96 -3.75 11.19 5.46
N GLU A 97 -2.83 11.96 6.06
CA GLU A 97 -2.51 11.87 7.49
C GLU A 97 -3.71 12.24 8.36
N GLU A 98 -4.42 13.33 8.03
CA GLU A 98 -5.64 13.76 8.75
C GLU A 98 -6.75 12.70 8.65
N ILE A 99 -6.95 12.10 7.47
CA ILE A 99 -7.91 11.00 7.27
C ILE A 99 -7.54 9.79 8.13
N LEU A 100 -6.26 9.41 8.16
CA LEU A 100 -5.79 8.29 8.97
C LEU A 100 -5.95 8.56 10.47
N GLU A 101 -5.66 9.78 10.93
CA GLU A 101 -5.85 10.17 12.32
C GLU A 101 -7.33 10.10 12.71
N SER A 102 -8.22 10.72 11.92
CA SER A 102 -9.66 10.68 12.14
C SER A 102 -10.20 9.25 12.16
N ALA A 103 -9.77 8.40 11.22
CA ALA A 103 -10.20 7.00 11.17
C ALA A 103 -9.74 6.21 12.41
N ASN A 104 -8.53 6.48 12.91
CA ASN A 104 -8.01 5.85 14.12
C ASN A 104 -8.75 6.31 15.39
N GLU A 105 -9.09 7.59 15.49
CA GLU A 105 -9.89 8.12 16.59
C GLU A 105 -11.29 7.52 16.61
N GLU A 106 -11.95 7.46 15.44
CA GLU A 106 -13.27 6.84 15.30
C GLU A 106 -13.24 5.36 15.65
N ALA A 107 -12.24 4.62 15.17
CA ALA A 107 -12.06 3.21 15.54
C ALA A 107 -11.86 3.00 17.04
N LYS A 108 -11.08 3.86 17.71
CA LYS A 108 -10.91 3.83 19.18
C LYS A 108 -12.24 4.10 19.89
N LYS A 109 -13.02 5.07 19.41
CA LYS A 109 -14.33 5.41 19.96
C LYS A 109 -15.30 4.23 19.84
N ILE A 110 -15.44 3.65 18.64
CA ILE A 110 -16.30 2.49 18.38
C ILE A 110 -15.91 1.33 19.30
N LYS A 111 -14.61 1.03 19.42
CA LYS A 111 -14.12 -0.03 20.31
C LYS A 111 -14.42 0.27 21.78
N GLY A 112 -14.27 1.53 22.20
CA GLY A 112 -14.61 1.98 23.55
C GLY A 112 -16.09 1.79 23.87
N GLU A 113 -16.96 2.23 22.96
CA GLU A 113 -18.42 2.10 23.07
C GLU A 113 -18.86 0.63 23.09
N ALA A 114 -18.33 -0.20 22.19
CA ALA A 114 -18.61 -1.64 22.15
C ALA A 114 -18.21 -2.33 23.46
N ASN A 115 -17.03 -2.00 24.01
CA ASN A 115 -16.59 -2.55 25.29
C ASN A 115 -17.48 -2.11 26.46
N LYS A 116 -17.97 -0.86 26.43
CA LYS A 116 -18.91 -0.36 27.44
C LYS A 116 -20.25 -1.10 27.35
N GLN A 117 -20.82 -1.19 26.15
CA GLN A 117 -22.07 -1.93 25.93
C GLN A 117 -21.96 -3.40 26.34
N ALA A 118 -20.84 -4.06 26.03
CA ALA A 118 -20.60 -5.44 26.45
C ALA A 118 -20.56 -5.59 27.98
N LYS A 119 -19.95 -4.64 28.70
CA LYS A 119 -19.96 -4.61 30.17
C LYS A 119 -21.37 -4.40 30.71
N ASP A 120 -22.09 -3.42 30.19
CA ASP A 120 -23.44 -3.08 30.64
C ASP A 120 -24.39 -4.27 30.42
N LEU A 121 -24.31 -4.92 29.25
CA LEU A 121 -25.06 -6.14 28.96
C LEU A 121 -24.70 -7.27 29.94
N LYS A 122 -23.40 -7.50 30.19
CA LYS A 122 -22.96 -8.51 31.15
C LYS A 122 -23.52 -8.26 32.55
N PHE A 123 -23.47 -7.02 33.03
CA PHE A 123 -24.07 -6.66 34.32
C PHE A 123 -25.58 -6.88 34.34
N GLY A 124 -26.28 -6.49 33.28
CA GLY A 124 -27.72 -6.74 33.14
C GLY A 124 -28.07 -8.22 33.23
N VAL A 125 -27.32 -9.08 32.52
CA VAL A 125 -27.53 -10.54 32.54
C VAL A 125 -27.25 -11.13 33.92
N MET A 126 -26.18 -10.70 34.59
CA MET A 126 -25.86 -11.19 35.94
C MET A 126 -26.94 -10.79 36.95
N ASN A 127 -27.38 -9.53 36.93
CA ASN A 127 -28.45 -9.06 37.81
C ASN A 127 -29.78 -9.77 37.56
N TYR A 128 -30.10 -10.05 36.29
CA TYR A 128 -31.27 -10.83 35.92
C TYR A 128 -31.17 -12.26 36.45
N ALA A 129 -30.03 -12.93 36.24
CA ALA A 129 -29.78 -14.28 36.73
C ALA A 129 -29.89 -14.36 38.26
N ASP A 130 -29.28 -13.42 38.98
CA ASP A 130 -29.36 -13.33 40.45
C ASP A 130 -30.81 -13.13 40.92
N SER A 131 -31.57 -12.28 40.24
CA SER A 131 -32.98 -12.05 40.56
C SER A 131 -33.83 -13.31 40.32
N THR A 132 -33.61 -14.01 39.21
CA THR A 132 -34.28 -15.28 38.90
C THR A 132 -33.94 -16.35 39.93
N LEU A 133 -32.66 -16.50 40.29
CA LEU A 133 -32.22 -17.44 41.31
C LEU A 133 -32.79 -17.11 42.69
N SER A 134 -32.84 -15.82 43.07
CA SER A 134 -33.44 -15.37 44.32
C SER A 134 -34.94 -15.69 44.39
N ASN A 135 -35.67 -15.50 43.28
CA ASN A 135 -37.08 -15.86 43.22
C ASN A 135 -37.27 -17.38 43.29
N LEU A 136 -36.47 -18.15 42.55
CA LEU A 136 -36.50 -19.61 42.63
C LEU A 136 -36.22 -20.12 44.05
N GLN A 137 -35.27 -19.51 44.76
CA GLN A 137 -34.99 -19.86 46.15
C GLN A 137 -36.20 -19.61 47.06
N LYS A 138 -36.89 -18.47 46.90
CA LYS A 138 -38.11 -18.18 47.65
C LYS A 138 -39.22 -19.18 47.36
N ASP A 139 -39.39 -19.56 46.09
CA ASP A 139 -40.40 -20.56 45.70
C ASP A 139 -40.08 -21.92 46.32
N ILE A 140 -38.81 -22.33 46.32
CA ILE A 140 -38.35 -23.56 46.99
C ILE A 140 -38.64 -23.52 48.50
N ASP A 141 -38.35 -22.38 49.15
CA ASP A 141 -38.58 -22.23 50.59
C ASP A 141 -40.08 -22.34 50.93
N ILE A 142 -40.95 -21.68 50.14
CA ILE A 142 -42.40 -21.76 50.29
C ILE A 142 -42.89 -23.21 50.10
N ILE A 143 -42.48 -23.87 49.03
CA ILE A 143 -42.86 -25.26 48.74
C ILE A 143 -42.36 -26.20 49.86
N GLY A 144 -41.16 -25.96 50.39
CA GLY A 144 -40.60 -26.70 51.51
C GLY A 144 -41.46 -26.58 52.77
N GLU A 145 -41.83 -25.35 53.14
CA GLU A 145 -42.71 -25.10 54.29
C GLU A 145 -44.11 -25.72 54.12
N GLU A 146 -44.71 -25.59 52.94
CA GLU A 146 -46.01 -26.19 52.65
C GLU A 146 -45.96 -27.71 52.71
N SER A 147 -44.91 -28.33 52.14
CA SER A 147 -44.71 -29.78 52.18
C SER A 147 -44.58 -30.29 53.61
N LEU A 148 -43.85 -29.59 54.48
CA LEU A 148 -43.74 -29.95 55.90
C LEU A 148 -45.09 -29.91 56.62
N LYS A 149 -45.92 -28.91 56.35
CA LYS A 149 -47.29 -28.84 56.91
C LYS A 149 -48.16 -29.99 56.42
N VAL A 150 -48.09 -30.33 55.13
CA VAL A 150 -48.83 -31.48 54.58
C VAL A 150 -48.41 -32.77 55.27
N ILE A 151 -47.11 -33.02 55.39
CA ILE A 151 -46.58 -34.21 56.08
C ILE A 151 -47.06 -34.26 57.53
N GLN A 152 -47.02 -33.13 58.26
CA GLN A 152 -47.50 -33.07 59.64
C GLN A 152 -48.98 -33.44 59.75
N ASN A 153 -49.84 -32.84 58.91
CA ASN A 153 -51.27 -33.13 58.89
C ASN A 153 -51.56 -34.60 58.54
N GLU A 154 -50.90 -35.14 57.52
CA GLU A 154 -51.05 -36.56 57.14
C GLU A 154 -50.59 -37.52 58.24
N MET A 155 -49.49 -37.21 58.92
CA MET A 155 -49.01 -37.99 60.07
C MET A 155 -50.01 -37.93 61.24
N GLU A 156 -50.58 -36.77 61.55
CA GLU A 156 -51.60 -36.64 62.59
C GLU A 156 -52.84 -37.47 62.27
N GLU A 157 -53.34 -37.39 61.03
CA GLU A 157 -54.47 -38.20 60.58
C GLU A 157 -54.18 -39.71 60.64
N MET A 158 -52.97 -40.11 60.25
CA MET A 158 -52.51 -41.50 60.33
C MET A 158 -52.49 -41.98 61.78
N LEU A 159 -51.92 -41.20 62.70
CA LEU A 159 -51.86 -41.54 64.14
C LEU A 159 -53.26 -41.68 64.74
N VAL A 160 -54.20 -40.79 64.37
CA VAL A 160 -55.59 -40.87 64.83
C VAL A 160 -56.28 -42.14 64.31
N LYS A 161 -56.08 -42.50 63.03
CA LYS A 161 -56.61 -43.76 62.48
C LYS A 161 -56.03 -44.97 63.20
N LEU A 162 -54.71 -45.01 63.40
CA LEU A 162 -54.03 -46.12 64.07
C LEU A 162 -54.55 -46.31 65.51
N TYR A 163 -54.71 -45.22 66.26
CA TYR A 163 -55.28 -45.27 67.60
C TYR A 163 -56.70 -45.84 67.61
N LYS A 164 -57.56 -45.41 66.67
CA LYS A 164 -58.93 -45.95 66.53
C LYS A 164 -58.92 -47.45 66.20
N GLU A 165 -58.07 -47.89 65.29
CA GLU A 165 -57.95 -49.31 64.91
C GLU A 165 -57.45 -50.18 66.07
N ILE A 166 -56.43 -49.72 66.79
CA ILE A 166 -55.90 -50.42 67.98
C ILE A 166 -56.98 -50.51 69.06
N SER A 167 -57.69 -49.41 69.34
CA SER A 167 -58.76 -49.41 70.34
C SER A 167 -59.90 -50.33 69.94
N SER A 168 -60.31 -50.33 68.66
CA SER A 168 -61.36 -51.23 68.15
C SER A 168 -60.93 -52.70 68.28
N THR A 169 -59.71 -53.02 67.87
CA THR A 169 -59.15 -54.38 67.95
C THR A 169 -59.05 -54.84 69.40
N THR A 170 -58.58 -53.98 70.31
CA THR A 170 -58.48 -54.28 71.74
C THR A 170 -59.86 -54.53 72.36
N SER A 171 -60.86 -53.74 72.00
CA SER A 171 -62.24 -53.97 72.46
C SER A 171 -62.79 -55.31 72.00
N LYS A 172 -62.60 -55.67 70.71
CA LYS A 172 -62.98 -56.98 70.18
C LYS A 172 -62.27 -58.13 70.89
N VAL A 173 -60.96 -58.02 71.13
CA VAL A 173 -60.20 -59.03 71.89
C VAL A 173 -60.75 -59.18 73.31
N ARG A 174 -61.07 -58.07 73.99
CA ARG A 174 -61.66 -58.09 75.34
C ARG A 174 -63.04 -58.75 75.35
N GLU A 175 -63.86 -58.47 74.35
CA GLU A 175 -65.18 -59.08 74.17
C GLU A 175 -65.07 -60.60 73.98
N ASN A 176 -64.21 -61.04 73.05
CA ASN A 176 -63.95 -62.46 72.82
C ASN A 176 -63.45 -63.19 74.08
N ILE A 177 -62.60 -62.56 74.91
CA ILE A 177 -62.14 -63.13 76.18
C ILE A 177 -63.31 -63.28 77.19
N LYS A 178 -64.24 -62.32 77.24
CA LYS A 178 -65.42 -62.42 78.11
C LYS A 178 -66.36 -63.55 77.69
N GLU A 179 -66.55 -63.74 76.38
CA GLU A 179 -67.38 -64.82 75.85
C GLU A 179 -66.78 -66.19 76.23
N LEU A 180 -65.47 -66.37 76.06
CA LEU A 180 -64.76 -67.61 76.42
C LEU A 180 -64.77 -67.94 77.93
N GLY A 181 -64.95 -66.95 78.80
CA GLY A 181 -64.99 -67.15 80.25
C GLY A 181 -66.38 -67.44 80.82
N ASN A 182 -67.43 -67.38 79.99
CA ASN A 182 -68.82 -67.64 80.37
C ASN A 182 -69.35 -69.00 79.87
N ASP A 183 -68.50 -69.79 79.19
CA ASP A 183 -68.71 -71.22 78.86
C ASP A 183 -67.93 -72.11 79.87
#